data_AF-A0A7Z0Q5R0-F1
#
_entry.id   AF-A0A7Z0Q5R0-F1
#
_cell.length_a   1.000
_cell.length_b   1.000
_cell.length_c   1.000
_cell.angle_alpha   90.00
_cell.angle_beta   90.00
_cell.angle_gamma   90.00
#
_symmetry.space_group_name_H-M   'P 1'
#
loop_
_entity.id
_entity.type
_entity.pdbx_description
1 polymer ?
#
loop_
_entity_poly.entity_id
_entity_poly.type
_entity_poly.pdbx_seq_one_letter_code
_entity_poly.pdbx_strand_id
1 'polypeptide(L)'
;MRRKVMSQWDAKAAFLNVPDDGWSFVGFANALPCHPSEAEAIARYLHRKRMIWLSMRAGHGRVFPAAMRPGRGRPKARGVEQPPLIDPQLAGFLTQAHPTFLKIRLLLSRDPGGAWNENQAVKAEINFAIAVEATNLMALCRTFAKEHPSIPIAALRDALWLDRPHTMPVVAQTQPDLAMAGSEQFVVQPVAKTRLSKNLTDEERMMSYIDAAGASGIAVYEIVNKGKIARDRVTQIGEMFENMGAIHSAVVRMSDRGRTGTRYFMRKYGEPVIGEGGRLLYCRDLAI
;
A
#
# COMPACT_ATOMS: atom_id res chain seq x y z
N MET A 1 -17.27 -25.85 38.68
CA MET A 1 -16.65 -25.76 40.03
C MET A 1 -17.54 -26.44 41.06
N ARG A 2 -16.99 -27.35 41.88
CA ARG A 2 -17.74 -28.10 42.93
C ARG A 2 -18.16 -27.17 44.08
N ARG A 3 -19.34 -27.39 44.67
CA ARG A 3 -19.93 -26.57 45.77
C ARG A 3 -18.96 -26.26 46.93
N LYS A 4 -18.11 -27.23 47.31
CA LYS A 4 -17.08 -27.07 48.37
C LYS A 4 -15.96 -26.07 48.03
N VAL A 5 -15.62 -25.91 46.74
CA VAL A 5 -14.61 -24.93 46.30
C VAL A 5 -15.18 -23.53 46.35
N MET A 6 -16.49 -23.38 46.09
CA MET A 6 -17.14 -22.07 46.14
C MET A 6 -17.37 -21.52 47.55
N SER A 7 -17.59 -22.38 48.55
CA SER A 7 -17.70 -21.94 49.95
C SER A 7 -16.39 -21.42 50.53
N GLN A 8 -15.23 -21.86 50.00
CA GLN A 8 -13.93 -21.33 50.39
C GLN A 8 -13.73 -19.89 49.91
N TRP A 9 -14.33 -19.53 48.77
CA TRP A 9 -14.29 -18.16 48.26
C TRP A 9 -15.14 -17.20 49.07
N ASP A 10 -16.23 -17.67 49.69
CA ASP A 10 -17.03 -16.85 50.60
C ASP A 10 -16.21 -16.40 51.82
N ALA A 11 -15.49 -17.34 52.45
CA ALA A 11 -14.65 -17.04 53.61
C ALA A 11 -13.48 -16.10 53.25
N LYS A 12 -12.87 -16.27 52.08
CA LYS A 12 -11.77 -15.41 51.62
C LYS A 12 -12.25 -14.01 51.20
N ALA A 13 -13.44 -13.91 50.60
CA ALA A 13 -14.02 -12.64 50.19
C ALA A 13 -14.46 -11.76 51.37
N ALA A 14 -14.77 -12.36 52.53
CA ALA A 14 -15.15 -11.63 53.74
C ALA A 14 -14.03 -10.72 54.31
N PHE A 15 -12.76 -11.04 54.01
CA PHE A 15 -11.59 -10.25 54.44
C PHE A 15 -11.04 -9.33 53.34
N LEU A 16 -11.77 -9.23 52.22
CA LEU A 16 -11.31 -8.53 51.04
C LEU A 16 -11.65 -7.03 51.13
N ASN A 17 -10.65 -6.19 51.40
CA ASN A 17 -10.81 -4.74 51.35
C ASN A 17 -10.70 -4.24 49.90
N VAL A 18 -11.83 -4.23 49.20
CA VAL A 18 -11.91 -3.65 47.85
C VAL A 18 -11.89 -2.11 47.97
N PRO A 19 -11.01 -1.40 47.24
CA PRO A 19 -11.00 0.06 47.22
C PRO A 19 -12.21 0.61 46.47
N ASP A 20 -12.63 1.82 46.81
CA ASP A 20 -13.77 2.50 46.19
C ASP A 20 -13.55 2.74 44.67
N ASP A 21 -12.31 2.92 44.24
CA ASP A 21 -11.92 3.04 42.83
C ASP A 21 -12.09 1.73 42.01
N GLY A 22 -12.33 0.62 42.71
CA GLY A 22 -12.52 -0.71 42.16
C GLY A 22 -11.23 -1.37 41.65
N TRP A 23 -11.19 -2.70 41.70
CA TRP A 23 -10.09 -3.51 41.19
C TRP A 23 -10.31 -3.98 39.76
N SER A 24 -9.23 -4.05 38.98
CA SER A 24 -9.18 -4.87 37.76
C SER A 24 -9.26 -6.35 38.12
N PHE A 25 -9.62 -7.22 37.18
CA PHE A 25 -9.60 -8.66 37.43
C PHE A 25 -8.23 -9.20 37.85
N VAL A 26 -7.14 -8.62 37.35
CA VAL A 26 -5.78 -8.99 37.76
C VAL A 26 -5.52 -8.57 39.22
N GLY A 27 -5.90 -7.34 39.59
CA GLY A 27 -5.78 -6.87 40.98
C GLY A 27 -6.64 -7.70 41.94
N PHE A 28 -7.85 -8.06 41.51
CA PHE A 28 -8.76 -8.93 42.25
C PHE A 28 -8.24 -10.37 42.38
N ALA A 29 -7.65 -10.92 41.31
CA ALA A 29 -7.03 -12.25 41.32
C ALA A 29 -5.85 -12.33 42.29
N ASN A 30 -5.02 -11.28 42.32
CA ASN A 30 -3.89 -11.18 43.25
C ASN A 30 -4.35 -11.04 44.71
N ALA A 31 -5.46 -10.33 44.94
CA ALA A 31 -6.01 -10.14 46.28
C ALA A 31 -6.75 -11.38 46.82
N LEU A 32 -7.35 -12.21 45.95
CA LEU A 32 -8.01 -13.48 46.31
C LEU A 32 -7.11 -14.72 46.16
N PRO A 33 -5.79 -14.53 46.06
CA PRO A 33 -4.84 -15.43 45.39
C PRO A 33 -5.50 -16.53 44.53
N CYS A 34 -6.10 -16.14 43.40
CA CYS A 34 -6.67 -17.06 42.42
C CYS A 34 -6.04 -16.85 41.04
N HIS A 35 -6.17 -17.84 40.15
CA HIS A 35 -5.65 -17.71 38.81
C HIS A 35 -6.46 -16.66 38.01
N PRO A 36 -5.83 -15.80 37.16
CA PRO A 36 -6.53 -14.74 36.43
C PRO A 36 -7.69 -15.23 35.54
N SER A 37 -7.60 -16.46 35.00
CA SER A 37 -8.69 -17.06 34.20
C SER A 37 -9.92 -17.44 35.03
N GLU A 38 -9.77 -17.65 36.35
CA GLU A 38 -10.87 -18.00 37.26
C GLU A 38 -11.48 -16.77 37.94
N ALA A 39 -10.77 -15.64 37.93
CA ALA A 39 -11.13 -14.41 38.60
C ALA A 39 -12.52 -13.89 38.17
N GLU A 40 -12.85 -13.98 36.88
CA GLU A 40 -14.18 -13.57 36.39
C GLU A 40 -15.30 -14.47 36.93
N ALA A 41 -15.11 -15.79 36.91
CA ALA A 41 -16.12 -16.73 37.39
C ALA A 41 -16.37 -16.57 38.90
N ILE A 42 -15.30 -16.37 39.66
CA ILE A 42 -15.35 -16.10 41.10
C ILE A 42 -16.03 -14.74 41.36
N ALA A 43 -15.67 -13.69 40.61
CA ALA A 43 -16.29 -12.38 40.74
C ALA A 43 -17.80 -12.41 40.44
N ARG A 44 -18.22 -13.12 39.38
CA ARG A 44 -19.64 -13.31 39.05
C ARG A 44 -20.39 -14.06 40.15
N TYR A 45 -19.76 -15.06 40.77
CA TYR A 45 -20.32 -15.80 41.90
C TYR A 45 -20.54 -14.90 43.13
N LEU A 46 -19.50 -14.17 43.55
CA LEU A 46 -19.54 -13.28 44.71
C LEU A 46 -20.49 -12.07 44.47
N HIS A 47 -20.60 -11.61 43.22
CA HIS A 47 -21.58 -10.60 42.80
C HIS A 47 -23.03 -11.07 43.01
N ARG A 48 -23.36 -12.31 42.60
CA ARG A 48 -24.70 -12.88 42.82
C ARG A 48 -25.04 -13.00 44.31
N LYS A 49 -24.03 -13.26 45.14
CA LYS A 49 -24.15 -13.28 46.60
C LYS A 49 -24.14 -11.90 47.27
N ARG A 50 -24.05 -10.82 46.49
CA ARG A 50 -24.03 -9.43 46.99
C ARG A 50 -22.85 -9.11 47.93
N MET A 51 -21.76 -9.88 47.86
CA MET A 51 -20.54 -9.61 48.65
C MET A 51 -19.60 -8.61 47.96
N ILE A 52 -19.70 -8.50 46.65
CA ILE A 52 -19.00 -7.51 45.83
C ILE A 52 -19.92 -7.02 44.72
N TRP A 53 -19.56 -5.90 44.09
CA TRP A 53 -20.23 -5.42 42.89
C TRP A 53 -19.34 -5.63 41.64
N LEU A 54 -19.90 -6.11 40.53
CA LEU A 54 -19.16 -6.37 39.29
C LEU A 54 -19.73 -5.51 38.15
N SER A 55 -18.87 -4.77 37.44
CA SER A 55 -19.25 -4.04 36.23
C SER A 55 -18.40 -4.51 35.05
N MET A 56 -19.05 -4.97 33.98
CA MET A 56 -18.42 -5.37 32.72
C MET A 56 -18.69 -4.33 31.61
N ARG A 57 -17.67 -3.94 30.83
CA ARG A 57 -17.82 -3.15 29.60
C ARG A 57 -16.71 -3.49 28.60
N ALA A 58 -17.07 -3.75 27.34
CA ALA A 58 -16.12 -4.01 26.24
C ALA A 58 -15.07 -5.10 26.59
N GLY A 59 -15.47 -6.16 27.29
CA GLY A 59 -14.55 -7.22 27.72
C GLY A 59 -13.76 -6.95 29.00
N HIS A 60 -13.81 -5.73 29.56
CA HIS A 60 -13.14 -5.38 30.81
C HIS A 60 -14.11 -5.39 31.99
N GLY A 61 -13.76 -6.15 33.03
CA GLY A 61 -14.49 -6.16 34.30
C GLY A 61 -13.75 -5.44 35.41
N ARG A 62 -14.51 -4.71 36.22
CA ARG A 62 -14.05 -4.14 37.48
C ARG A 62 -14.91 -4.62 38.64
N VAL A 63 -14.24 -4.91 39.76
CA VAL A 63 -14.84 -5.32 41.02
C VAL A 63 -14.85 -4.13 41.98
N PHE A 64 -16.00 -3.84 42.56
CA PHE A 64 -16.24 -2.76 43.50
C PHE A 64 -16.75 -3.31 44.84
N PRO A 65 -16.69 -2.51 45.93
CA PRO A 65 -17.29 -2.88 47.21
C PRO A 65 -18.80 -3.11 47.09
N ALA A 66 -19.36 -4.04 47.88
CA ALA A 66 -20.81 -4.27 47.90
C ALA A 66 -21.63 -3.04 48.32
N ALA A 67 -21.07 -2.20 49.20
CA ALA A 67 -21.68 -0.97 49.68
C ALA A 67 -21.81 0.10 48.58
N MET A 68 -20.97 0.04 47.53
CA MET A 68 -20.98 0.96 46.41
C MET A 68 -22.10 0.68 45.39
N ARG A 69 -23.15 -0.05 45.81
CA ARG A 69 -24.34 -0.35 45.02
C ARG A 69 -24.97 0.99 44.60
N PRO A 70 -24.86 1.43 43.35
CA PRO A 70 -25.31 2.77 43.00
C PRO A 70 -26.84 2.81 43.06
N GLY A 71 -27.39 3.81 43.73
CA GLY A 71 -28.83 4.03 43.94
C GLY A 71 -29.62 4.41 42.68
N ARG A 72 -29.27 3.88 41.50
CA ARG A 72 -29.53 4.35 40.12
C ARG A 72 -28.39 5.22 39.60
N GLY A 73 -27.62 4.66 38.67
CA GLY A 73 -26.51 5.33 38.00
C GLY A 73 -25.25 4.48 38.08
N ARG A 74 -24.94 3.75 36.99
CA ARG A 74 -23.71 2.98 36.83
C ARG A 74 -22.50 3.84 37.28
N PRO A 75 -21.53 3.31 38.04
CA PRO A 75 -20.33 4.07 38.42
C PRO A 75 -19.70 4.67 37.16
N LYS A 76 -19.26 5.93 37.23
CA LYS A 76 -18.63 6.63 36.10
C LYS A 76 -17.36 5.85 35.76
N ALA A 77 -17.41 5.08 34.67
CA ALA A 77 -16.32 4.21 34.29
C ALA A 77 -15.07 5.07 34.04
N ARG A 78 -14.03 4.93 34.87
CA ARG A 78 -12.68 5.28 34.44
C ARG A 78 -12.38 4.36 33.27
N GLY A 79 -12.46 4.89 32.05
CA GLY A 79 -11.99 4.19 30.87
C GLY A 79 -10.55 3.78 31.14
N VAL A 80 -10.27 2.48 31.03
CA VAL A 80 -8.88 2.06 30.92
C VAL A 80 -8.52 2.43 29.49
N GLU A 81 -7.83 3.56 29.31
CA GLU A 81 -7.18 3.87 28.04
C GLU A 81 -6.06 2.84 27.86
N GLN A 82 -6.41 1.71 27.24
CA GLN A 82 -5.37 0.83 26.72
C GLN A 82 -4.77 1.55 25.52
N PRO A 83 -3.45 1.79 25.51
CA PRO A 83 -2.81 2.27 24.30
C PRO A 83 -3.12 1.28 23.18
N PRO A 84 -3.46 1.77 21.97
CA PRO A 84 -3.80 0.90 20.87
C PRO A 84 -2.63 -0.04 20.57
N LEU A 85 -2.92 -1.35 20.49
CA LEU A 85 -1.91 -2.39 20.23
C LEU A 85 -1.24 -2.23 18.87
N ILE A 86 -1.92 -1.58 17.92
CA ILE A 86 -1.45 -1.26 16.58
C ILE A 86 -1.76 0.20 16.33
N ASP A 87 -0.83 0.94 15.76
CA ASP A 87 -1.04 2.33 15.36
C ASP A 87 -2.28 2.43 14.44
N PRO A 88 -3.26 3.30 14.75
CA PRO A 88 -4.48 3.43 13.94
C PRO A 88 -4.21 3.85 12.49
N GLN A 89 -3.14 4.60 12.22
CA GLN A 89 -2.71 4.95 10.85
C GLN A 89 -2.25 3.71 10.10
N LEU A 90 -1.47 2.85 10.78
CA LEU A 90 -1.00 1.58 10.23
C LEU A 90 -2.15 0.61 9.99
N ALA A 91 -3.11 0.55 10.91
CA ALA A 91 -4.33 -0.24 10.72
C ALA A 91 -5.15 0.26 9.51
N GLY A 92 -5.28 1.58 9.34
CA GLY A 92 -5.90 2.19 8.17
C GLY A 92 -5.17 1.81 6.87
N PHE A 93 -3.85 1.86 6.85
CA PHE A 93 -3.05 1.42 5.70
C PHE A 93 -3.29 -0.06 5.35
N LEU A 94 -3.32 -0.96 6.34
CA LEU A 94 -3.59 -2.38 6.09
C LEU A 94 -4.93 -2.61 5.40
N THR A 95 -5.96 -1.84 5.77
CA THR A 95 -7.27 -1.91 5.08
C THR A 95 -7.20 -1.43 3.63
N GLN A 96 -6.36 -0.43 3.32
CA GLN A 96 -6.14 0.03 1.95
C GLN A 96 -5.33 -0.98 1.11
N ALA A 97 -4.38 -1.68 1.73
CA ALA A 97 -3.58 -2.72 1.06
C ALA A 97 -4.36 -4.03 0.84
N HIS A 98 -5.46 -4.25 1.58
CA HIS A 98 -6.24 -5.49 1.56
C HIS A 98 -6.71 -5.95 0.17
N PRO A 99 -7.23 -5.08 -0.72
CA PRO A 99 -7.65 -5.49 -2.05
C PRO A 99 -6.51 -6.07 -2.89
N THR A 100 -5.30 -5.54 -2.75
CA THR A 100 -4.10 -6.03 -3.45
C THR A 100 -3.76 -7.45 -3.01
N PHE A 101 -3.83 -7.73 -1.70
CA PHE A 101 -3.62 -9.07 -1.18
C PHE A 101 -4.68 -10.08 -1.64
N LEU A 102 -5.96 -9.66 -1.70
CA LEU A 102 -7.03 -10.52 -2.21
C LEU A 102 -6.80 -10.90 -3.68
N LYS A 103 -6.40 -9.94 -4.52
CA LYS A 103 -6.07 -10.22 -5.92
C LYS A 103 -4.91 -11.19 -6.07
N ILE A 104 -3.82 -11.00 -5.32
CA ILE A 104 -2.67 -11.91 -5.34
C ILE A 104 -3.12 -13.32 -4.93
N ARG A 105 -3.94 -13.45 -3.88
CA ARG A 105 -4.46 -14.76 -3.44
C ARG A 105 -5.35 -15.42 -4.49
N LEU A 106 -6.18 -14.65 -5.19
CA LEU A 106 -7.00 -15.15 -6.30
C LEU A 106 -6.14 -15.62 -7.48
N LEU A 107 -5.09 -14.89 -7.82
CA LEU A 107 -4.14 -15.28 -8.88
C LEU A 107 -3.42 -16.57 -8.51
N LEU A 108 -2.94 -16.70 -7.27
CA LEU A 108 -2.32 -17.92 -6.76
C LEU A 108 -3.27 -19.12 -6.80
N SER A 109 -4.57 -18.92 -6.49
CA SER A 109 -5.57 -20.00 -6.57
C SER A 109 -5.88 -20.48 -7.98
N ARG A 110 -5.53 -19.68 -9.00
CA ARG A 110 -5.71 -20.00 -10.43
C ARG A 110 -4.49 -20.66 -11.05
N ASP A 111 -3.40 -20.83 -10.29
CA ASP A 111 -2.24 -21.57 -10.77
C ASP A 111 -2.69 -23.02 -11.09
N PRO A 112 -2.60 -23.45 -12.37
CA PRO A 112 -3.13 -24.73 -12.81
C PRO A 112 -2.38 -25.94 -12.21
N GLY A 113 -1.29 -25.74 -11.46
CA GLY A 113 -0.45 -26.82 -10.95
C GLY A 113 0.21 -27.61 -12.10
N GLY A 114 0.75 -28.79 -11.80
CA GLY A 114 1.38 -29.68 -12.79
C GLY A 114 2.86 -29.41 -13.07
N ALA A 115 3.45 -30.24 -13.95
CA ALA A 115 4.88 -30.25 -14.21
C ALA A 115 5.40 -28.90 -14.78
N TRP A 116 6.70 -28.63 -14.65
CA TRP A 116 7.32 -27.34 -15.04
C TRP A 116 7.13 -26.97 -16.53
N ASN A 117 6.91 -27.97 -17.37
CA ASN A 117 6.66 -27.86 -18.81
C ASN A 117 5.17 -27.68 -19.18
N GLU A 118 4.25 -27.95 -18.26
CA GLU A 118 2.81 -27.85 -18.49
C GLU A 118 2.31 -26.46 -18.08
N ASN A 119 1.53 -25.82 -18.96
CA ASN A 119 0.92 -24.51 -18.77
C ASN A 119 1.92 -23.35 -18.55
N GLN A 120 3.12 -23.40 -19.15
CA GLN A 120 4.16 -22.36 -18.99
C GLN A 120 3.68 -20.94 -19.31
N ALA A 121 2.89 -20.76 -20.37
CA ALA A 121 2.35 -19.46 -20.75
C ALA A 121 1.41 -18.91 -19.66
N VAL A 122 0.50 -19.72 -19.16
CA VAL A 122 -0.46 -19.33 -18.10
C VAL A 122 0.26 -19.04 -16.79
N LYS A 123 1.26 -19.86 -16.42
CA LYS A 123 2.10 -19.62 -15.23
C LYS A 123 2.89 -18.32 -15.34
N ALA A 124 3.44 -18.02 -16.51
CA ALA A 124 4.13 -16.75 -16.77
C ALA A 124 3.19 -15.54 -16.67
N GLU A 125 1.97 -15.64 -17.22
CA GLU A 125 0.95 -14.59 -17.12
C GLU A 125 0.51 -14.34 -15.66
N ILE A 126 0.29 -15.41 -14.88
CA ILE A 126 -0.05 -15.31 -13.46
C ILE A 126 1.09 -14.64 -12.68
N ASN A 127 2.34 -15.07 -12.90
CA ASN A 127 3.51 -14.49 -12.25
C ASN A 127 3.68 -13.00 -12.62
N PHE A 128 3.45 -12.64 -13.88
CA PHE A 128 3.46 -11.25 -14.32
C PHE A 128 2.37 -10.42 -13.63
N ALA A 129 1.14 -10.93 -13.55
CA ALA A 129 0.04 -10.25 -12.87
C ALA A 129 0.32 -10.07 -11.36
N ILE A 130 0.92 -11.08 -10.71
CA ILE A 130 1.36 -10.99 -9.31
C ILE A 130 2.45 -9.91 -9.16
N ALA A 131 3.42 -9.85 -10.06
CA ALA A 131 4.48 -8.84 -10.02
C ALA A 131 3.92 -7.41 -10.16
N VAL A 132 2.89 -7.22 -11.01
CA VAL A 132 2.20 -5.92 -11.12
C VAL A 132 1.53 -5.53 -9.80
N GLU A 133 0.81 -6.45 -9.17
CA GLU A 133 0.13 -6.16 -7.89
C GLU A 133 1.14 -5.96 -6.74
N ALA A 134 2.25 -6.70 -6.72
CA ALA A 134 3.35 -6.47 -5.78
C ALA A 134 3.98 -5.08 -5.96
N THR A 135 4.12 -4.62 -7.21
CA THR A 135 4.58 -3.26 -7.52
C THR A 135 3.60 -2.19 -7.03
N ASN A 136 2.29 -2.41 -7.19
CA ASN A 136 1.26 -1.53 -6.65
C ASN A 136 1.33 -1.45 -5.11
N LEU A 137 1.51 -2.59 -4.44
CA LEU A 137 1.70 -2.63 -2.99
C LEU A 137 2.94 -1.85 -2.56
N MET A 138 4.06 -2.00 -3.27
CA MET A 138 5.28 -1.24 -3.00
C MET A 138 5.08 0.27 -3.16
N ALA A 139 4.34 0.69 -4.20
CA ALA A 139 3.99 2.10 -4.40
C ALA A 139 3.12 2.65 -3.25
N LEU A 140 2.14 1.88 -2.78
CA LEU A 140 1.35 2.23 -1.59
C LEU A 140 2.22 2.36 -0.35
N CYS A 141 3.13 1.40 -0.10
CA CYS A 141 4.06 1.44 1.03
C CYS A 141 4.95 2.69 1.00
N ARG A 142 5.49 3.05 -0.17
CA ARG A 142 6.30 4.27 -0.35
C ARG A 142 5.50 5.54 -0.09
N THR A 143 4.24 5.58 -0.53
CA THR A 143 3.35 6.73 -0.33
C THR A 143 3.03 6.90 1.16
N PHE A 144 2.67 5.81 1.83
CA PHE A 144 2.42 5.79 3.26
C PHE A 144 3.64 6.23 4.08
N ALA A 145 4.83 5.68 3.79
CA ALA A 145 6.07 6.04 4.47
C ALA A 145 6.43 7.53 4.29
N LYS A 146 6.05 8.13 3.15
CA LYS A 146 6.25 9.57 2.89
C LYS A 146 5.25 10.44 3.67
N GLU A 147 4.00 10.01 3.76
CA GLU A 147 2.94 10.73 4.50
C GLU A 147 3.09 10.60 6.02
N HIS A 148 3.66 9.47 6.49
CA HIS A 148 3.79 9.13 7.91
C HIS A 148 5.25 8.83 8.30
N PRO A 149 6.14 9.83 8.29
CA PRO A 149 7.57 9.63 8.56
C PRO A 149 7.88 9.19 10.00
N SER A 150 6.93 9.35 10.93
CA SER A 150 7.06 8.90 12.32
C SER A 150 6.96 7.38 12.48
N ILE A 151 6.43 6.66 11.47
CA ILE A 151 6.30 5.21 11.51
C ILE A 151 7.51 4.58 10.82
N PRO A 152 8.35 3.82 11.53
CA PRO A 152 9.52 3.20 10.92
C PRO A 152 9.10 2.13 9.91
N ILE A 153 9.85 2.02 8.81
CA ILE A 153 9.58 1.05 7.73
C ILE A 153 9.64 -0.39 8.24
N ALA A 154 10.45 -0.68 9.26
CA ALA A 154 10.46 -1.97 9.93
C ALA A 154 9.08 -2.34 10.52
N ALA A 155 8.44 -1.42 11.25
CA ALA A 155 7.12 -1.65 11.82
C ALA A 155 6.03 -1.82 10.73
N LEU A 156 6.17 -1.10 9.61
CA LEU A 156 5.29 -1.28 8.45
C LEU A 156 5.42 -2.69 7.86
N ARG A 157 6.64 -3.20 7.69
CA ARG A 157 6.89 -4.57 7.22
C ARG A 157 6.36 -5.60 8.19
N ASP A 158 6.65 -5.45 9.48
CA ASP A 158 6.17 -6.38 10.51
C ASP A 158 4.65 -6.50 10.48
N ALA A 159 3.95 -5.38 10.34
CA ALA A 159 2.49 -5.37 10.22
C ALA A 159 1.98 -6.06 8.95
N LEU A 160 2.64 -5.86 7.81
CA LEU A 160 2.28 -6.55 6.55
C LEU A 160 2.45 -8.08 6.67
N TRP A 161 3.57 -8.52 7.24
CA TRP A 161 3.88 -9.94 7.44
C TRP A 161 2.95 -10.58 8.48
N LEU A 162 2.53 -9.82 9.49
CA LEU A 162 1.56 -10.27 10.51
C LEU A 162 0.14 -10.38 9.94
N ASP A 163 -0.32 -9.42 9.13
CA ASP A 163 -1.66 -9.48 8.51
C ASP A 163 -1.76 -10.57 7.42
N ARG A 164 -0.68 -10.77 6.64
CA ARG A 164 -0.69 -11.64 5.46
C ARG A 164 0.55 -12.54 5.32
N PRO A 165 0.74 -13.51 6.23
CA PRO A 165 1.92 -14.37 6.23
C PRO A 165 2.05 -15.26 4.98
N HIS A 166 0.95 -15.58 4.29
CA HIS A 166 0.96 -16.49 3.14
C HIS A 166 1.23 -15.79 1.80
N THR A 167 0.87 -14.51 1.65
CA THR A 167 1.07 -13.77 0.38
C THR A 167 2.38 -12.99 0.37
N MET A 168 2.85 -12.55 1.54
CA MET A 168 4.09 -11.76 1.65
C MET A 168 5.35 -12.47 1.10
N PRO A 169 5.54 -13.80 1.24
CA PRO A 169 6.67 -14.48 0.62
C PRO A 169 6.71 -14.33 -0.91
N VAL A 170 5.55 -14.42 -1.58
CA VAL A 170 5.43 -14.26 -3.03
C VAL A 170 5.68 -12.81 -3.45
N VAL A 171 5.16 -11.86 -2.68
CA VAL A 171 5.44 -10.42 -2.87
C VAL A 171 6.93 -10.15 -2.72
N ALA A 172 7.58 -10.69 -1.70
CA ALA A 172 9.00 -10.47 -1.42
C ALA A 172 9.93 -11.03 -2.52
N GLN A 173 9.51 -12.07 -3.24
CA GLN A 173 10.25 -12.57 -4.41
C GLN A 173 10.32 -11.55 -5.55
N THR A 174 9.27 -10.74 -5.73
CA THR A 174 9.19 -9.73 -6.80
C THR A 174 9.64 -8.35 -6.32
N GLN A 175 9.42 -8.03 -5.05
CA GLN A 175 9.80 -6.77 -4.41
C GLN A 175 10.59 -7.08 -3.12
N PRO A 176 11.93 -7.28 -3.23
CA PRO A 176 12.76 -7.67 -2.09
C PRO A 176 12.79 -6.63 -0.96
N ASP A 177 12.54 -5.36 -1.29
CA ASP A 177 12.40 -4.27 -0.32
C ASP A 177 11.24 -4.48 0.68
N LEU A 178 10.28 -5.36 0.39
CA LEU A 178 9.16 -5.72 1.28
C LEU A 178 9.44 -6.99 2.09
N ALA A 179 10.60 -7.61 1.93
CA ALA A 179 11.00 -8.78 2.73
C ALA A 179 11.15 -8.42 4.22
N MET A 180 10.96 -9.40 5.09
CA MET A 180 11.05 -9.22 6.55
C MET A 180 12.41 -8.67 6.99
N ALA A 181 13.50 -9.05 6.33
CA ALA A 181 14.85 -8.55 6.56
C ALA A 181 15.30 -7.55 5.46
N GLY A 182 14.47 -6.54 5.19
CA GLY A 182 14.77 -5.49 4.19
C GLY A 182 15.55 -4.29 4.74
N SER A 183 16.03 -3.43 3.84
CA SER A 183 16.73 -2.18 4.15
C SER A 183 15.89 -1.20 4.96
N GLU A 184 16.48 -0.34 5.79
CA GLU A 184 15.73 0.64 6.61
C GLU A 184 14.93 1.66 5.77
N GLN A 185 15.28 1.81 4.49
CA GLN A 185 14.61 2.67 3.53
C GLN A 185 14.18 1.86 2.30
N PHE A 186 13.02 2.21 1.75
CA PHE A 186 12.63 1.71 0.44
C PHE A 186 13.56 2.31 -0.62
N VAL A 187 14.17 1.47 -1.44
CA VAL A 187 15.03 1.95 -2.53
C VAL A 187 14.15 2.76 -3.47
N VAL A 188 14.50 4.01 -3.72
CA VAL A 188 13.82 4.83 -4.72
C VAL A 188 14.18 4.23 -6.08
N GLN A 189 13.28 3.44 -6.65
CA GLN A 189 13.45 3.05 -8.05
C GLN A 189 13.46 4.33 -8.89
N PRO A 190 14.39 4.47 -9.84
CA PRO A 190 14.33 5.58 -10.78
C PRO A 190 12.96 5.52 -11.43
N VAL A 191 12.18 6.58 -11.23
CA VAL A 191 10.84 6.69 -11.79
C VAL A 191 10.99 6.50 -13.30
N ALA A 192 10.56 5.35 -13.82
CA ALA A 192 10.40 5.17 -15.25
C ALA A 192 9.49 6.32 -15.71
N LYS A 193 10.03 7.21 -16.55
CA LYS A 193 9.46 8.51 -16.94
C LYS A 193 7.94 8.38 -17.09
N THR A 194 7.24 8.92 -16.11
CA THR A 194 5.80 8.78 -15.94
C THR A 194 5.10 9.49 -17.09
N ARG A 195 3.94 8.96 -17.51
CA ARG A 195 3.04 9.60 -18.49
C ARG A 195 2.92 11.11 -18.22
N LEU A 196 3.17 11.88 -19.28
CA LEU A 196 3.21 13.34 -19.29
C LEU A 196 2.04 13.96 -18.53
N SER A 197 2.38 14.82 -17.57
CA SER A 197 1.44 15.43 -16.63
C SER A 197 0.47 16.38 -17.34
N LYS A 198 -0.76 16.45 -16.81
CA LYS A 198 -1.87 17.29 -17.30
C LYS A 198 -1.58 18.81 -17.33
N ASN A 199 -0.45 19.27 -16.77
CA ASN A 199 -0.16 20.69 -16.56
C ASN A 199 0.91 21.26 -17.50
N LEU A 200 1.39 20.49 -18.47
CA LEU A 200 2.36 20.97 -19.44
C LEU A 200 1.68 21.84 -20.51
N THR A 201 2.32 22.95 -20.85
CA THR A 201 1.97 23.78 -22.02
C THR A 201 2.03 22.95 -23.31
N ASP A 202 1.40 23.42 -24.39
CA ASP A 202 1.41 22.70 -25.67
C ASP A 202 2.86 22.51 -26.18
N GLU A 203 3.72 23.50 -25.94
CA GLU A 203 5.15 23.52 -26.24
C GLU A 203 5.90 22.43 -25.49
N GLU A 204 5.73 22.36 -24.16
CA GLU A 204 6.39 21.36 -23.32
C GLU A 204 5.90 19.94 -23.64
N ARG A 205 4.59 19.77 -23.87
CA ARG A 205 4.03 18.49 -24.33
C ARG A 205 4.66 18.08 -25.64
N MET A 206 4.73 18.98 -26.61
CA MET A 206 5.29 18.69 -27.91
C MET A 206 6.79 18.33 -27.84
N MET A 207 7.60 19.09 -27.11
CA MET A 207 9.02 18.76 -26.90
C MET A 207 9.22 17.40 -26.25
N SER A 208 8.41 17.08 -25.26
CA SER A 208 8.51 15.79 -24.59
C SER A 208 8.12 14.60 -25.48
N TYR A 209 7.14 14.76 -26.37
CA TYR A 209 6.76 13.72 -27.33
C TYR A 209 7.85 13.52 -28.39
N ILE A 210 8.48 14.60 -28.84
CA ILE A 210 9.60 14.54 -29.79
C ILE A 210 10.80 13.85 -29.11
N ASP A 211 11.12 14.22 -27.87
CA ASP A 211 12.19 13.57 -27.09
C ASP A 211 11.94 12.08 -26.88
N ALA A 212 10.71 11.71 -26.50
CA ALA A 212 10.32 10.33 -26.24
C ALA A 212 10.36 9.43 -27.49
N ALA A 213 10.23 10.01 -28.68
CA ALA A 213 10.28 9.27 -29.94
C ALA A 213 11.71 8.91 -30.40
N GLY A 214 12.73 9.52 -29.78
CA GLY A 214 14.13 9.23 -30.06
C GLY A 214 14.51 9.49 -31.52
N ALA A 215 15.47 8.70 -32.03
CA ALA A 215 15.98 8.81 -33.40
C ALA A 215 14.96 8.47 -34.51
N SER A 216 13.79 7.95 -34.15
CA SER A 216 12.71 7.69 -35.12
C SER A 216 11.85 8.92 -35.44
N GLY A 217 11.98 9.96 -34.61
CA GLY A 217 11.12 11.14 -34.64
C GLY A 217 9.64 10.80 -34.43
N ILE A 218 8.80 11.82 -34.35
CA ILE A 218 7.34 11.65 -34.21
C ILE A 218 6.62 12.40 -35.33
N ALA A 219 5.58 11.79 -35.90
CA ALA A 219 4.80 12.46 -36.95
C ALA A 219 3.86 13.52 -36.37
N VAL A 220 3.61 14.58 -37.14
CA VAL A 220 2.68 15.66 -36.76
C VAL A 220 1.32 15.13 -36.35
N TYR A 221 0.75 14.18 -37.11
CA TYR A 221 -0.56 13.62 -36.81
C TYR A 221 -0.57 12.79 -35.50
N GLU A 222 0.57 12.21 -35.11
CA GLU A 222 0.70 11.48 -33.85
C GLU A 222 0.69 12.45 -32.66
N ILE A 223 1.32 13.62 -32.79
CA ILE A 223 1.28 14.68 -31.77
C ILE A 223 -0.15 15.24 -31.64
N VAL A 224 -0.81 15.53 -32.76
CA VAL A 224 -2.22 15.99 -32.77
C VAL A 224 -3.11 15.01 -32.01
N ASN A 225 -2.98 13.71 -32.30
CA ASN A 225 -3.81 12.67 -31.69
C ASN A 225 -3.47 12.42 -30.21
N LYS A 226 -2.18 12.33 -29.86
CA LYS A 226 -1.72 12.02 -28.50
C LYS A 226 -1.81 13.22 -27.56
N GLY A 227 -1.40 14.39 -28.03
CA GLY A 227 -1.38 15.63 -27.26
C GLY A 227 -2.72 16.36 -27.22
N LYS A 228 -3.68 15.98 -28.09
CA LYS A 228 -4.96 16.70 -28.29
C LYS A 228 -4.76 18.18 -28.63
N ILE A 229 -3.70 18.47 -29.38
CA ILE A 229 -3.33 19.83 -29.82
C ILE A 229 -3.86 20.03 -31.24
N ALA A 230 -4.42 21.20 -31.55
CA ALA A 230 -4.88 21.53 -32.90
C ALA A 230 -3.72 21.45 -33.91
N ARG A 231 -4.00 20.96 -35.12
CA ARG A 231 -2.95 20.72 -36.15
C ARG A 231 -2.16 21.98 -36.47
N ASP A 232 -2.84 23.11 -36.65
CA ASP A 232 -2.19 24.39 -36.96
C ASP A 232 -1.27 24.84 -35.82
N ARG A 233 -1.67 24.59 -34.57
CA ARG A 233 -0.85 24.88 -33.40
C ARG A 233 0.39 24.00 -33.32
N VAL A 234 0.28 22.71 -33.65
CA VAL A 234 1.43 21.80 -33.74
C VAL A 234 2.41 22.29 -34.81
N THR A 235 1.92 22.72 -35.98
CA THR A 235 2.78 23.23 -37.04
C THR A 235 3.52 24.52 -36.61
N GLN A 236 2.82 25.47 -36.00
CA GLN A 236 3.42 26.71 -35.48
C GLN A 236 4.51 26.45 -34.42
N ILE A 237 4.23 25.57 -33.46
CA ILE A 237 5.20 25.22 -32.41
C ILE A 237 6.41 24.47 -33.03
N GLY A 238 6.17 23.63 -34.04
CA GLY A 238 7.23 22.91 -34.76
C GLY A 238 8.17 23.86 -35.50
N GLU A 239 7.61 24.81 -36.25
CA GLU A 239 8.39 25.86 -36.92
C GLU A 239 9.18 26.70 -35.92
N MET A 240 8.58 27.06 -34.79
CA MET A 240 9.27 27.76 -33.71
C MET A 240 10.47 26.96 -33.18
N PHE A 241 10.31 25.67 -32.89
CA PHE A 241 11.41 24.84 -32.40
C PHE A 241 12.50 24.58 -33.45
N GLU A 242 12.13 24.48 -34.72
CA GLU A 242 13.09 24.34 -35.82
C GLU A 242 13.90 25.63 -36.01
N ASN A 243 13.25 26.80 -35.95
CA ASN A 243 13.91 28.11 -36.01
C ASN A 243 14.84 28.36 -34.80
N MET A 244 14.46 27.87 -33.62
CA MET A 244 15.32 27.88 -32.42
C MET A 244 16.46 26.84 -32.49
N GLY A 245 16.46 25.98 -33.51
CA GLY A 245 17.46 24.93 -33.68
C GLY A 245 17.35 23.81 -32.64
N ALA A 246 16.17 23.59 -32.06
CA ALA A 246 15.93 22.52 -31.09
C ALA A 246 15.59 21.18 -31.76
N ILE A 247 14.97 21.22 -32.93
CA ILE A 247 14.52 20.06 -33.70
C ILE A 247 14.89 20.18 -35.18
N HIS A 248 14.83 19.06 -35.90
CA HIS A 248 14.77 19.01 -37.35
C HIS A 248 13.37 18.57 -37.78
N SER A 249 12.80 19.18 -38.82
CA SER A 249 11.62 18.66 -39.47
C SER A 249 11.98 18.00 -40.81
N ALA A 250 11.36 16.86 -41.10
CA ALA A 250 11.54 16.18 -42.38
C ALA A 250 10.28 15.44 -42.81
N VAL A 251 10.02 15.41 -44.11
CA VAL A 251 8.90 14.67 -44.69
C VAL A 251 9.38 13.26 -45.03
N VAL A 252 9.02 12.28 -44.19
CA VAL A 252 9.51 10.91 -44.31
C VAL A 252 8.43 9.86 -44.04
N ARG A 253 8.70 8.61 -44.46
CA ARG A 253 7.98 7.40 -44.03
C ARG A 253 8.93 6.45 -43.29
N MET A 254 8.40 5.71 -42.32
CA MET A 254 9.19 4.76 -41.50
C MET A 254 9.33 3.38 -42.14
N SER A 255 8.45 3.03 -43.09
CA SER A 255 8.43 1.74 -43.77
C SER A 255 8.17 1.92 -45.27
N ASP A 256 8.54 0.94 -46.09
CA ASP A 256 8.43 1.02 -47.56
C ASP A 256 6.98 1.20 -48.04
N ARG A 257 6.00 0.73 -47.26
CA ARG A 257 4.56 0.88 -47.53
C ARG A 257 3.89 1.91 -46.62
N GLY A 258 4.66 2.60 -45.79
CA GLY A 258 4.16 3.57 -44.81
C GLY A 258 3.74 4.89 -45.46
N ARG A 259 2.81 5.59 -44.79
CA ARG A 259 2.39 6.94 -45.21
C ARG A 259 3.54 7.93 -45.00
N THR A 260 3.87 8.69 -46.04
CA THR A 260 4.79 9.83 -45.96
C THR A 260 4.12 10.99 -45.23
N GLY A 261 4.84 11.62 -44.30
CA GLY A 261 4.36 12.81 -43.61
C GLY A 261 5.48 13.54 -42.86
N THR A 262 5.21 14.78 -42.48
CA THR A 262 6.15 15.57 -41.67
C THR A 262 6.33 14.91 -40.30
N ARG A 263 7.60 14.66 -39.96
CA ARG A 263 8.05 14.20 -38.65
C ARG A 263 9.01 15.22 -38.06
N TYR A 264 9.00 15.32 -36.74
CA TYR A 264 9.92 16.11 -35.96
C TYR A 264 10.93 15.20 -35.26
N PHE A 265 12.20 15.60 -35.32
CA PHE A 265 13.35 14.87 -34.76
C PHE A 265 14.08 15.77 -33.79
N MET A 266 14.42 15.25 -32.61
CA MET A 266 15.25 16.01 -31.68
C MET A 266 16.66 16.18 -32.25
N ARG A 267 17.20 17.41 -32.20
CA ARG A 267 18.53 17.70 -32.77
C ARG A 267 19.67 16.86 -32.20
N LYS A 268 19.58 16.50 -30.92
CA LYS A 268 20.58 15.64 -30.26
C LYS A 268 20.69 14.23 -30.85
N TYR A 269 19.74 13.81 -31.69
CA TYR A 269 19.78 12.53 -32.39
C TYR A 269 20.33 12.65 -33.82
N GLY A 270 20.80 13.83 -34.22
CA GLY A 270 21.35 14.07 -35.55
C GLY A 270 20.30 14.45 -36.60
N GLU A 271 20.79 14.66 -37.83
CA GLU A 271 19.97 15.06 -38.97
C GLU A 271 19.35 13.83 -39.66
N PRO A 272 18.04 13.81 -39.94
CA PRO A 272 17.39 12.66 -40.55
C PRO A 272 17.86 12.44 -42.00
N VAL A 273 18.45 11.28 -42.28
CA VAL A 273 18.87 10.88 -43.63
C VAL A 273 17.76 10.10 -44.32
N ILE A 274 17.34 10.61 -45.47
CA ILE A 274 16.19 10.11 -46.23
C ILE A 274 16.69 9.39 -47.47
N GLY A 275 16.38 8.10 -47.59
CA GLY A 275 16.69 7.28 -48.75
C GLY A 275 15.69 7.45 -49.90
N GLU A 276 15.95 6.76 -51.00
CA GLU A 276 15.09 6.75 -52.17
C GLU A 276 13.64 6.35 -51.81
N GLY A 277 12.68 7.09 -52.36
CA GLY A 277 11.26 6.93 -52.02
C GLY A 277 10.84 7.52 -50.67
N GLY A 278 11.66 8.39 -50.04
CA GLY A 278 11.25 9.16 -48.87
C GLY A 278 11.30 8.38 -47.54
N ARG A 279 12.00 7.25 -47.50
CA ARG A 279 12.13 6.41 -46.29
C ARG A 279 13.24 6.93 -45.39
N LEU A 280 12.98 7.02 -44.08
CA LEU A 280 14.03 7.28 -43.09
C LEU A 280 15.01 6.10 -43.03
N LEU A 281 16.30 6.36 -43.27
CA LEU A 281 17.36 5.35 -43.17
C LEU A 281 17.96 5.32 -41.77
N TYR A 282 18.44 6.47 -41.30
CA TYR A 282 19.01 6.70 -39.98
C TYR A 282 19.05 8.21 -39.72
N CYS A 283 19.36 8.61 -38.49
CA CYS A 283 19.74 10.00 -38.21
C CYS A 283 21.28 10.06 -38.14
N ARG A 284 21.89 10.95 -38.93
CA ARG A 284 23.34 11.12 -38.97
C ARG A 284 23.74 12.03 -37.81
N ASP A 285 24.56 11.52 -36.90
CA ASP A 285 25.15 12.35 -35.85
C ASP A 285 25.85 13.56 -36.50
N LEU A 286 25.54 14.75 -35.99
CA LEU A 286 26.33 15.94 -36.27
C LEU A 286 27.66 15.72 -35.55
N ALA A 287 28.61 15.06 -36.23
CA ALA A 287 29.99 15.04 -35.80
C ALA A 287 30.50 16.49 -35.76
N ILE A 288 30.60 17.03 -34.55
CA ILE A 288 31.54 18.08 -34.16
C ILE A 288 32.26 17.55 -32.92
#